data_AF-A0A382ZQ05-F1
#
_entry.id   AF-A0A382ZQ05-F1
#
_cell.length_a   1.000
_cell.length_b   1.000
_cell.length_c   1.000
_cell.angle_alpha   90.00
_cell.angle_beta   90.00
_cell.angle_gamma   90.00
#
_symmetry.space_group_name_H-M   'P 1'
#
loop_
_entity.id
_entity.type
_entity.pdbx_description
1 polymer ?
#
loop_
_entity_poly.entity_id
_entity_poly.type
_entity_poly.pdbx_seq_one_letter_code
_entity_poly.pdbx_strand_id
1 'polypeptide(L)'
;MQEIDVGQVVREEGPASHWSKRGTPTMGGALILSSIFISTVLWGDLQNRYLLVALGVTTLFGLLGWVDDLMKIRMKSSAGLSGLSKIFWQSIIALSAACFLFYSSTNPHELSLI
;
A
#
# COMPACT_ATOMS: atom_id res chain seq x y z
N MET A 1 14.26 -21.83 16.41
CA MET A 1 14.27 -20.64 15.54
C MET A 1 13.32 -20.96 14.39
N GLN A 2 12.13 -20.36 14.37
CA GLN A 2 11.14 -20.65 13.32
C GLN A 2 11.55 -19.90 12.06
N GLU A 3 12.00 -20.64 11.05
CA GLU A 3 12.23 -20.10 9.71
C GLU A 3 10.89 -19.60 9.17
N ILE A 4 10.78 -18.28 9.04
CA ILE A 4 9.67 -17.63 8.35
C ILE A 4 9.89 -17.94 6.87
N ASP A 5 9.20 -18.95 6.36
CA ASP A 5 9.25 -19.32 4.96
C ASP A 5 8.49 -18.25 4.15
N VAL A 6 9.24 -17.28 3.62
CA VAL A 6 8.77 -16.18 2.74
C VAL A 6 8.57 -16.70 1.30
N GLY A 7 8.14 -17.95 1.16
CA GLY A 7 7.80 -18.57 -0.12
C GLY A 7 6.30 -18.45 -0.37
N GLN A 8 5.90 -17.71 -1.40
CA GLN A 8 4.50 -17.69 -1.86
C GLN A 8 3.98 -19.13 -2.03
N VAL A 9 2.76 -19.39 -1.55
CA VAL A 9 2.05 -20.65 -1.79
C VAL A 9 1.68 -20.70 -3.27
N VAL A 10 2.53 -21.38 -4.05
CA VAL A 10 2.34 -21.63 -5.48
C VAL A 10 1.14 -22.57 -5.62
N ARG A 11 0.12 -22.15 -6.38
CA ARG A 11 -0.96 -23.05 -6.83
C ARG A 11 -0.35 -24.16 -7.70
N GLU A 12 -0.68 -25.41 -7.43
CA GLU A 12 -0.08 -26.61 -8.04
C GLU A 12 -0.37 -26.80 -9.54
N GLU A 13 -1.09 -25.90 -10.22
CA GLU A 13 -1.52 -26.06 -11.62
C GLU A 13 -0.70 -25.24 -12.63
N GLY A 14 0.64 -25.42 -12.67
CA GLY A 14 1.49 -24.74 -13.66
C GLY A 14 2.80 -25.47 -13.98
N PRO A 15 3.33 -25.35 -15.21
CA PRO A 15 4.48 -26.13 -15.69
C PRO A 15 5.77 -25.83 -14.91
N ALA A 16 6.67 -26.81 -14.89
CA ALA A 16 7.89 -26.87 -14.07
C ALA A 16 8.90 -25.70 -14.24
N SER A 17 8.70 -24.81 -15.21
CA SER A 17 9.49 -23.59 -15.41
C SER A 17 9.13 -22.44 -14.46
N HIS A 18 8.03 -22.51 -13.73
CA HIS A 18 7.58 -21.47 -12.78
C HIS A 18 8.24 -21.53 -11.39
N TRP A 19 9.05 -22.55 -11.11
CA TRP A 19 9.62 -22.80 -9.78
C TRP A 19 10.86 -21.94 -9.45
N SER A 20 11.37 -21.16 -10.41
CA SER A 20 12.55 -20.28 -10.26
C SER A 20 12.23 -18.88 -9.70
N LYS A 21 10.95 -18.56 -9.46
CA LYS A 21 10.52 -17.30 -8.80
C LYS A 21 10.21 -17.50 -7.30
N ARG A 22 10.63 -18.63 -6.73
CA ARG A 22 10.60 -18.85 -5.28
C ARG A 22 11.70 -18.02 -4.62
N GLY A 23 11.32 -17.08 -3.76
CA GLY A 23 12.24 -16.37 -2.89
C GLY A 23 12.48 -14.90 -3.20
N THR A 24 11.90 -14.30 -4.25
CA THR A 24 11.87 -12.83 -4.36
C THR A 24 10.95 -12.28 -3.27
N PRO A 25 11.48 -11.51 -2.29
CA PRO A 25 10.69 -11.06 -1.15
C PRO A 25 9.53 -10.21 -1.67
N THR A 26 8.31 -10.60 -1.31
CA THR A 26 7.06 -9.92 -1.65
C THR A 26 6.93 -8.55 -0.97
N MET A 27 8.02 -8.03 -0.40
CA MET A 27 8.10 -6.78 0.36
C MET A 27 8.88 -5.68 -0.37
N GLY A 28 9.20 -5.83 -1.66
CA GLY A 28 9.87 -4.75 -2.42
C GLY A 28 9.13 -3.41 -2.36
N GLY A 29 7.80 -3.44 -2.32
CA GLY A 29 6.97 -2.25 -2.14
C GLY A 29 7.20 -1.54 -0.80
N ALA A 30 7.51 -2.26 0.27
CA ALA A 30 7.84 -1.66 1.56
C ALA A 30 9.14 -0.85 1.51
N LEU A 31 10.17 -1.34 0.81
CA LEU A 31 11.42 -0.61 0.63
C LEU A 31 11.20 0.69 -0.15
N ILE A 32 10.39 0.62 -1.23
CA ILE A 32 10.04 1.79 -2.04
C ILE A 32 9.27 2.81 -1.20
N LEU A 33 8.24 2.38 -0.47
CA LEU A 33 7.44 3.26 0.38
C LEU A 33 8.25 3.89 1.50
N SER A 34 9.15 3.12 2.14
CA SER A 34 10.04 3.64 3.17
C SER A 34 10.99 4.70 2.61
N SER A 35 11.53 4.46 1.42
CA SER A 35 12.40 5.42 0.73
C SER A 35 11.66 6.72 0.39
N ILE A 36 10.46 6.62 -0.19
CA ILE A 36 9.61 7.79 -0.49
C ILE A 36 9.27 8.54 0.80
N PHE A 37 8.86 7.83 1.85
CA PHE A 37 8.47 8.44 3.11
C PHE A 37 9.62 9.21 3.76
N ILE A 38 10.78 8.57 3.91
CA ILE A 38 11.96 9.19 4.51
C ILE A 38 12.43 10.37 3.66
N SER A 39 12.49 10.22 2.33
CA SER A 39 12.92 11.30 1.44
C SER A 39 11.96 12.50 1.49
N THR A 40 10.66 12.24 1.55
CA THR A 40 9.64 13.31 1.58
C THR A 40 9.62 14.02 2.92
N VAL A 41 9.85 13.32 4.04
CA VAL A 41 9.94 13.95 5.37
C VAL A 41 11.21 14.79 5.51
N LEU A 42 12.33 14.36 4.92
CA LEU A 42 13.61 15.06 5.04
C LEU A 42 13.75 16.26 4.09
N TRP A 43 13.23 16.16 2.86
CA TRP A 43 13.40 17.19 1.82
C TRP A 43 12.10 17.82 1.32
N GLY A 44 10.94 17.27 1.70
CA GLY A 44 9.65 17.80 1.26
C GLY A 44 9.22 19.03 2.06
N ASP A 45 8.43 19.89 1.40
CA ASP A 45 7.78 21.01 2.07
C ASP A 45 6.57 20.52 2.87
N LEU A 46 6.78 20.32 4.18
CA LEU A 46 5.74 19.87 5.11
C LEU A 46 4.69 20.95 5.43
N GLN A 47 4.87 22.19 4.96
CA GLN A 47 3.80 23.20 5.03
C GLN A 47 2.80 23.05 3.87
N ASN A 48 3.20 22.38 2.80
CA ASN A 48 2.32 22.09 1.68
C ASN A 48 1.36 20.95 2.03
N ARG A 49 0.11 21.30 2.30
CA ARG A 49 -0.96 20.33 2.60
C ARG A 49 -1.16 19.28 1.50
N TYR A 50 -0.95 19.60 0.23
CA TYR A 50 -1.14 18.64 -0.87
C TYR A 50 -0.08 17.54 -0.81
N LEU A 51 1.15 17.93 -0.50
CA LEU A 51 2.25 17.00 -0.27
C LEU A 51 1.97 16.11 0.94
N LEU A 52 1.48 16.67 2.04
CA LEU A 52 1.10 15.90 3.23
C LEU A 52 -0.04 14.91 2.95
N VAL A 53 -1.08 15.33 2.22
CA VAL A 53 -2.20 14.45 1.86
C VAL A 53 -1.73 13.34 0.92
N ALA A 54 -0.94 13.66 -0.11
CA ALA A 54 -0.39 12.66 -1.02
C ALA A 54 0.48 11.64 -0.26
N LEU A 55 1.39 12.12 0.60
CA LEU A 55 2.23 11.27 1.44
C LEU A 55 1.41 10.39 2.37
N GLY A 56 0.37 10.95 2.99
CA GLY A 56 -0.55 10.24 3.88
C GLY A 56 -1.31 9.13 3.14
N VAL A 57 -1.92 9.43 2.00
CA VAL A 57 -2.65 8.45 1.17
C VAL A 57 -1.72 7.35 0.69
N THR A 58 -0.55 7.68 0.14
CA THR A 58 0.44 6.69 -0.31
C THR A 58 0.88 5.78 0.84
N THR A 59 1.11 6.34 2.03
CA THR A 59 1.49 5.55 3.22
C THR A 59 0.34 4.62 3.66
N LEU A 60 -0.91 5.11 3.70
CA LEU A 60 -2.07 4.31 4.09
C LEU A 60 -2.36 3.15 3.12
N PHE A 61 -2.29 3.40 1.81
CA PHE A 61 -2.41 2.34 0.80
C PHE A 61 -1.26 1.33 0.90
N GLY A 62 -0.05 1.82 1.18
CA GLY A 62 1.12 1.00 1.44
C GLY A 62 0.95 0.07 2.64
N LEU A 63 0.44 0.61 3.76
CA LEU A 63 0.13 -0.16 4.96
C LEU A 63 -0.97 -1.21 4.70
N LEU A 64 -2.00 -0.85 3.94
CA LEU A 64 -3.06 -1.79 3.56
C LEU A 64 -2.52 -2.96 2.72
N GLY A 65 -1.63 -2.68 1.77
CA GLY A 65 -0.92 -3.70 1.00
C GLY A 65 -0.01 -4.58 1.87
N TRP A 66 0.71 -3.96 2.81
CA TRP A 66 1.52 -4.68 3.80
C TRP A 66 0.66 -5.63 4.65
N VAL A 67 -0.47 -5.16 5.18
CA VAL A 67 -1.38 -5.99 5.99
C VAL A 67 -1.91 -7.18 5.17
N ASP A 68 -2.27 -6.96 3.91
CA ASP A 68 -2.70 -8.03 3.01
C ASP A 68 -1.60 -9.08 2.79
N ASP A 69 -0.37 -8.65 2.54
CA ASP A 69 0.76 -9.56 2.32
C ASP A 69 1.17 -10.31 3.59
N LEU A 70 1.15 -9.67 4.76
CA LEU A 70 1.33 -10.34 6.06
C LEU A 70 0.26 -11.40 6.29
N MET A 71 -0.98 -11.10 5.89
CA MET A 71 -2.08 -12.01 6.09
C MET A 71 -1.98 -13.24 5.19
N LYS A 72 -1.52 -13.09 3.93
CA LYS A 72 -1.21 -14.23 3.05
C LYS A 72 -0.14 -15.14 3.64
N ILE A 73 0.92 -14.56 4.21
CA ILE A 73 2.00 -15.31 4.87
C ILE A 73 1.45 -16.05 6.09
N ARG A 74 0.70 -15.36 6.96
CA ARG A 74 0.15 -15.95 8.19
C ARG A 74 -0.86 -17.05 7.92
N MET A 75 -1.69 -16.90 6.90
CA MET A 75 -2.71 -17.89 6.54
C MET A 75 -2.19 -19.04 5.68
N LYS A 76 -0.92 -19.01 5.24
CA LYS A 76 -0.33 -19.99 4.29
C LYS A 76 -1.29 -20.32 3.14
N SER A 77 -1.99 -19.31 2.65
CA SER A 77 -3.01 -19.43 1.62
C SER A 77 -2.85 -18.26 0.66
N SER A 78 -3.05 -18.50 -0.63
CA SER A 78 -3.04 -17.43 -1.64
C SER A 78 -4.21 -16.45 -1.46
N ALA A 79 -5.19 -16.79 -0.63
CA ALA A 79 -6.30 -15.92 -0.25
C ALA A 79 -5.84 -14.95 0.86
N GLY A 80 -5.49 -13.73 0.47
CA GLY A 80 -5.26 -12.61 1.38
C GLY A 80 -6.57 -12.00 1.91
N LEU A 81 -6.60 -10.68 2.05
CA LEU A 81 -7.80 -9.92 2.42
C LEU A 81 -8.91 -10.16 1.39
N SER A 82 -10.15 -10.33 1.87
CA SER A 82 -11.31 -10.47 1.00
C SER A 82 -11.36 -9.26 0.05
N GLY A 83 -11.66 -9.49 -1.23
CA GLY A 83 -11.66 -8.41 -2.24
C GLY A 83 -12.57 -7.26 -1.84
N LEU A 84 -13.71 -7.56 -1.23
CA LEU A 84 -14.65 -6.58 -0.69
C LEU A 84 -14.04 -5.77 0.47
N SER A 85 -13.34 -6.42 1.41
CA SER A 85 -12.65 -5.71 2.50
C SER A 85 -11.57 -4.76 1.96
N LYS A 86 -10.83 -5.15 0.91
CA LYS A 86 -9.83 -4.26 0.30
C LYS A 86 -10.47 -3.01 -0.28
N ILE A 87 -11.50 -3.19 -1.10
CA ILE A 87 -12.21 -2.08 -1.73
C ILE A 87 -12.84 -1.19 -0.65
N PHE A 88 -13.43 -1.77 0.38
CA PHE A 88 -14.01 -1.00 1.49
C PHE A 88 -12.98 -0.07 2.15
N TRP A 89 -11.80 -0.59 2.51
CA TRP A 89 -10.76 0.22 3.14
C TRP A 89 -10.13 1.23 2.17
N GLN A 90 -9.91 0.86 0.91
CA GLN A 90 -9.41 1.80 -0.11
C GLN A 90 -10.39 2.94 -0.36
N SER A 91 -11.69 2.65 -0.40
CA SER A 91 -12.74 3.66 -0.52
C SER A 91 -12.77 4.60 0.68
N ILE A 92 -12.61 4.09 1.91
CA ILE A 92 -12.54 4.94 3.11
C ILE A 92 -11.35 5.90 3.04
N ILE A 93 -10.17 5.40 2.66
CA ILE A 93 -8.96 6.23 2.56
C ILE A 93 -9.16 7.31 1.49
N ALA A 94 -9.65 6.94 0.31
CA ALA A 94 -9.89 7.86 -0.79
C ALA A 94 -10.93 8.93 -0.42
N LEU A 95 -12.05 8.52 0.18
CA LEU A 95 -13.12 9.44 0.56
C LEU A 95 -12.67 10.38 1.68
N SER A 96 -11.92 9.88 2.66
CA SER A 96 -11.34 10.69 3.73
C SER A 96 -10.39 11.76 3.18
N ALA A 97 -9.51 11.39 2.24
CA ALA A 97 -8.59 12.32 1.60
C ALA A 97 -9.33 13.38 0.76
N ALA A 98 -10.33 12.96 -0.01
CA ALA A 98 -11.16 13.88 -0.81
C ALA A 98 -11.93 14.87 0.07
N CYS A 99 -12.59 14.39 1.14
CA CYS A 99 -13.28 15.24 2.10
C CYS A 99 -12.31 16.22 2.77
N PHE A 100 -11.14 15.77 3.20
CA PHE A 100 -10.15 16.63 3.84
C PHE A 100 -9.68 17.76 2.90
N LEU A 101 -9.38 17.45 1.64
CA LEU A 101 -9.00 18.46 0.65
C LEU A 101 -10.14 19.42 0.35
N PHE A 102 -11.37 18.91 0.23
CA PHE A 102 -12.56 19.73 -0.02
C PHE A 102 -12.80 20.76 1.10
N TYR A 103 -12.81 20.32 2.37
CA TYR A 103 -12.99 21.21 3.52
C TYR A 103 -11.81 22.15 3.77
N SER A 104 -10.60 21.74 3.37
CA SER A 104 -9.42 22.59 3.48
C SER A 104 -9.36 23.65 2.37
N SER A 105 -9.99 23.42 1.21
CA SER A 105 -9.91 24.32 0.06
C SER A 105 -10.37 25.74 0.42
N THR A 106 -9.49 26.72 0.18
CA THR A 106 -9.73 28.12 0.54
C THR A 106 -9.93 28.99 -0.70
N ASN A 107 -9.51 28.49 -1.87
CA ASN A 107 -9.63 29.15 -3.16
C ASN A 107 -10.43 28.30 -4.16
N PRO A 108 -11.36 28.88 -4.94
CA PRO A 108 -12.18 28.13 -5.90
C PRO A 108 -11.40 27.46 -7.04
N HIS A 109 -10.16 27.90 -7.33
CA HIS A 109 -9.27 27.26 -8.31
C HIS A 109 -8.71 25.90 -7.86
N GLU A 110 -8.78 25.57 -6.57
CA GLU A 110 -8.22 24.32 -6.05
C GLU A 110 -9.20 23.14 -6.17
N LEU A 111 -10.48 23.44 -6.39
CA LEU A 111 -11.53 22.44 -6.67
C LEU A 111 -11.40 21.81 -8.06
N SER A 112 -10.71 22.44 -9.01
CA SER A 112 -10.54 21.85 -10.36
C SER A 112 -9.53 20.71 -10.41
N LEU A 113 -8.74 20.53 -9.36
CA LEU A 113 -7.69 19.50 -9.26
C LEU A 113 -8.11 18.30 -8.40
N ILE A 114 -9.29 18.36 -7.80
CA ILE A 114 -9.89 17.33 -6.94
C ILE A 114 -11.02 16.67 -7.70
#